data_AF-A0AAJ1UH61-F1
#
_entry.id   AF-A0AAJ1UH61-F1
#
_cell.length_a   1.000
_cell.length_b   1.000
_cell.length_c   1.000
_cell.angle_alpha   90.00
_cell.angle_beta   90.00
_cell.angle_gamma   90.00
#
_symmetry.space_group_name_H-M   'P 1'
#
loop_
_entity.id
_entity.type
_entity.pdbx_description
1 polymer ?
#
loop_
_entity_poly.entity_id
_entity_poly.type
_entity_poly.pdbx_seq_one_letter_code
_entity_poly.pdbx_strand_id
1 'polypeptide(L)'
;YPEVPAALKGLKEKGARLAILSNGSPAMLESAVRSAALDVLLDDVVSVDEVRKYKTAPAVYELITLHWRLYPSAISFQSSNRWDVAGAVRFGMRGVWINRSNQPDEYKEFAPALILPSLQLLD
;
A
#
# COMPACT_ATOMS: atom_id res chain seq x y z
N TYR A 1 0.15 13.69 -5.07
CA TYR A 1 0.54 13.52 -6.48
C TYR A 1 -0.72 13.60 -7.35
N PRO A 2 -0.73 14.36 -8.46
CA PRO A 2 -1.95 14.66 -9.23
C PRO A 2 -2.66 13.45 -9.83
N GLU A 3 -1.93 12.39 -10.17
CA GLU A 3 -2.46 11.17 -10.79
C GLU A 3 -3.21 10.24 -9.82
N VAL A 4 -3.02 10.42 -8.51
CA VAL A 4 -3.53 9.50 -7.48
C VAL A 4 -5.04 9.31 -7.55
N PRO A 5 -5.88 10.36 -7.60
CA PRO A 5 -7.33 10.17 -7.60
C PRO A 5 -7.82 9.38 -8.82
N ALA A 6 -7.28 9.68 -10.01
CA ALA A 6 -7.66 9.01 -11.24
C ALA A 6 -7.25 7.52 -11.22
N ALA A 7 -6.04 7.21 -10.75
CA ALA A 7 -5.57 5.84 -10.63
C ALA A 7 -6.43 5.01 -9.65
N LEU A 8 -6.71 5.55 -8.46
CA LEU A 8 -7.55 4.89 -7.46
C LEU A 8 -8.98 4.69 -7.98
N LYS A 9 -9.55 5.68 -8.67
CA LYS A 9 -10.87 5.56 -9.29
C LYS A 9 -10.89 4.43 -10.34
N GLY A 10 -9.88 4.35 -11.21
CA GLY A 10 -9.78 3.29 -12.21
C GLY A 10 -9.72 1.89 -11.58
N LEU A 11 -8.99 1.74 -10.46
CA LEU A 11 -8.98 0.48 -9.70
C LEU A 11 -10.36 0.13 -9.12
N LYS A 12 -11.09 1.11 -8.57
CA LYS A 12 -12.46 0.90 -8.07
C LYS A 12 -13.43 0.51 -9.18
N GLU A 13 -13.34 1.16 -10.34
CA GLU A 13 -14.16 0.84 -11.53
C GLU A 13 -13.94 -0.60 -12.02
N LYS A 14 -12.76 -1.17 -11.78
CA LYS A 14 -12.42 -2.59 -12.05
C LYS A 14 -12.80 -3.55 -10.92
N GLY A 15 -13.40 -3.06 -9.84
CA GLY A 15 -13.85 -3.87 -8.71
C GLY A 15 -12.82 -4.12 -7.62
N ALA A 16 -11.69 -3.39 -7.60
CA ALA A 16 -10.74 -3.50 -6.51
C ALA A 16 -11.29 -2.91 -5.21
N ARG A 17 -10.90 -3.51 -4.07
CA ARG A 17 -10.99 -2.88 -2.75
C ARG A 17 -9.69 -2.13 -2.48
N LEU A 18 -9.78 -0.93 -1.92
CA LEU A 18 -8.64 -0.06 -1.67
C LEU A 18 -8.49 0.25 -0.19
N ALA A 19 -7.27 0.14 0.33
CA ALA A 19 -6.96 0.53 1.70
C ALA A 19 -5.64 1.26 1.80
N ILE A 20 -5.51 2.05 2.87
CA ILE A 20 -4.22 2.53 3.37
C ILE A 20 -3.76 1.62 4.51
N LEU A 21 -2.48 1.23 4.49
CA LEU A 21 -1.78 0.66 5.64
C LEU A 21 -0.56 1.52 5.97
N SER A 22 -0.61 2.25 7.07
CA SER A 22 0.37 3.31 7.38
C SER A 22 0.83 3.32 8.83
N ASN A 23 2.11 3.71 9.03
CA ASN A 23 2.70 3.91 10.35
C ASN A 23 2.14 5.16 11.07
N GLY A 24 1.32 5.99 10.42
CA GLY A 24 0.70 7.16 11.03
C GLY A 24 -0.44 6.77 11.98
N SER A 25 -0.69 7.59 13.00
CA SER A 25 -1.80 7.38 13.93
C SER A 25 -3.15 7.55 13.22
N PRO A 26 -4.25 6.96 13.74
CA PRO A 26 -5.57 7.07 13.12
C PRO A 26 -5.98 8.51 12.80
N ALA A 27 -5.76 9.44 13.73
CA ALA A 27 -6.07 10.86 13.54
C ALA A 27 -5.25 11.51 12.41
N MET A 28 -3.97 11.15 12.29
CA MET A 28 -3.12 11.62 11.18
C MET A 28 -3.62 11.10 9.83
N LEU A 29 -4.01 9.82 9.77
CA LEU A 29 -4.50 9.21 8.54
C LEU A 29 -5.84 9.78 8.12
N GLU A 30 -6.79 9.92 9.03
CA GLU A 30 -8.08 10.55 8.75
C GLU A 30 -7.92 11.97 8.19
N SER A 31 -7.06 12.77 8.81
CA SER A 31 -6.76 14.13 8.36
C SER A 31 -6.14 14.15 6.95
N ALA A 32 -5.18 13.26 6.68
CA ALA A 32 -4.52 13.17 5.38
C ALA A 32 -5.48 12.71 4.27
N VAL A 33 -6.33 11.73 4.57
CA VAL A 33 -7.33 11.20 3.62
C VAL A 33 -8.38 12.26 3.27
N ARG A 34 -8.92 12.97 4.27
CA ARG A 34 -9.90 14.05 4.04
C ARG A 34 -9.29 15.21 3.26
N SER A 35 -8.08 15.62 3.62
CA SER A 35 -7.39 16.72 2.92
C SER A 35 -7.09 16.40 1.45
N ALA A 36 -6.92 15.11 1.12
CA ALA A 36 -6.71 14.64 -0.24
C ALA A 36 -8.01 14.24 -0.98
N ALA A 37 -9.18 14.37 -0.33
CA ALA A 37 -10.48 13.91 -0.84
C ALA A 37 -10.48 12.45 -1.31
N LEU A 38 -9.75 11.58 -0.58
CA LEU A 38 -9.62 10.15 -0.88
C LEU A 38 -10.56 9.28 -0.05
N ASP A 39 -11.29 9.87 0.90
CA ASP A 39 -12.25 9.20 1.78
C ASP A 39 -13.35 8.48 1.01
N VAL A 40 -13.76 9.01 -0.14
CA VAL A 40 -14.77 8.39 -1.01
C VAL A 40 -14.24 7.24 -1.88
N LEU A 41 -12.92 7.10 -2.00
CA LEU A 41 -12.27 6.08 -2.83
C LEU A 41 -11.72 4.90 -2.03
N LEU A 42 -11.36 5.13 -0.76
CA LEU A 42 -10.80 4.13 0.13
C LEU A 42 -11.91 3.38 0.87
N ASP A 43 -11.83 2.05 0.86
CA ASP A 43 -12.73 1.20 1.63
C ASP A 43 -12.31 1.09 3.10
N ASP A 44 -10.99 1.19 3.37
CA ASP A 44 -10.45 1.10 4.73
C ASP A 44 -9.17 1.94 4.92
N VAL A 45 -8.93 2.35 6.16
CA VAL A 45 -7.72 3.08 6.57
C VAL A 45 -7.18 2.42 7.83
N VAL A 46 -6.04 1.73 7.70
CA VAL A 46 -5.44 0.89 8.75
C VAL A 46 -4.16 1.54 9.28
N SER A 47 -4.14 1.78 10.58
CA SER A 47 -2.97 2.28 11.30
C SER A 47 -2.23 1.14 11.98
N VAL A 48 -0.90 1.20 12.01
CA VAL A 48 -0.10 0.24 12.78
C VAL A 48 -0.21 0.41 14.30
N ASP A 49 -0.82 1.50 14.78
CA ASP A 49 -1.02 1.77 16.20
C ASP A 49 -1.73 0.60 16.90
N GLU A 50 -2.59 -0.13 16.18
CA GLU A 50 -3.29 -1.32 16.66
C GLU A 50 -2.34 -2.43 17.15
N VAL A 51 -1.18 -2.57 16.51
CA VAL A 51 -0.20 -3.63 16.82
C VAL A 51 1.02 -3.11 17.56
N ARG A 52 1.13 -1.79 17.77
CA ARG A 52 2.28 -1.10 18.41
C ARG A 52 3.63 -1.55 17.85
N LYS A 53 3.68 -1.80 16.54
CA LYS A 53 4.87 -2.20 15.79
C LYS A 53 4.91 -1.41 14.49
N TYR A 54 6.10 -1.10 14.00
CA TYR A 54 6.28 -0.47 12.71
C TYR A 54 6.61 -1.50 11.63
N LYS A 55 6.33 -1.14 10.37
CA LYS A 55 6.88 -1.85 9.21
C LYS A 55 8.41 -1.95 9.36
N THR A 56 9.07 -3.07 9.02
CA THR A 56 8.59 -4.24 8.27
C THR A 56 8.11 -5.41 9.12
N ALA A 57 7.69 -5.19 10.37
CA ALA A 57 7.18 -6.27 11.21
C ALA A 57 6.00 -7.00 10.53
N PRO A 58 5.99 -8.36 10.45
CA PRO A 58 4.93 -9.12 9.78
C PRO A 58 3.52 -8.80 10.28
N ALA A 59 3.37 -8.57 11.59
CA ALA A 59 2.10 -8.20 12.24
C ALA A 59 1.45 -6.95 11.63
N VAL A 60 2.23 -6.04 11.03
CA VAL A 60 1.70 -4.87 10.35
C VAL A 60 1.00 -5.25 9.05
N TYR A 61 1.61 -6.10 8.22
CA TYR A 61 0.99 -6.57 6.98
C TYR A 61 -0.17 -7.54 7.25
N GLU A 62 -0.12 -8.24 8.37
CA GLU A 62 -1.18 -9.14 8.83
C GLU A 62 -2.50 -8.41 9.11
N LEU A 63 -2.44 -7.17 9.59
CA LEU A 63 -3.64 -6.34 9.88
C LEU A 63 -4.62 -6.33 8.72
N ILE A 64 -4.14 -6.00 7.51
CA ILE A 64 -5.03 -5.89 6.35
C ILE A 64 -5.53 -7.27 5.89
N THR A 65 -4.71 -8.31 6.00
CA THR A 65 -5.14 -9.68 5.63
C THR A 65 -6.22 -10.22 6.57
N LEU A 66 -6.12 -9.95 7.88
CA LEU A 66 -7.13 -10.34 8.84
C LEU A 66 -8.41 -9.53 8.69
N HIS A 67 -8.26 -8.21 8.53
CA HIS A 67 -9.39 -7.30 8.34
C HIS A 67 -10.21 -7.65 7.10
N TRP A 68 -9.54 -7.96 6.00
CA TRP A 68 -10.21 -8.33 4.74
C TRP A 68 -10.49 -9.81 4.58
N ARG A 69 -9.98 -10.66 5.48
CA ARG A 69 -10.04 -12.13 5.40
C ARG A 69 -9.52 -12.66 4.06
N LEU A 70 -8.38 -12.13 3.64
CA LEU A 70 -7.72 -12.48 2.39
C LEU A 70 -6.35 -13.10 2.66
N TYR A 71 -5.96 -14.05 1.81
CA TYR A 71 -4.58 -14.51 1.78
C TYR A 71 -3.65 -13.36 1.33
N PRO A 72 -2.41 -13.28 1.85
CA PRO A 72 -1.44 -12.25 1.43
C PRO A 72 -1.29 -12.17 -0.09
N SER A 73 -1.30 -13.31 -0.78
CA SER A 73 -1.16 -13.40 -2.24
C SER A 73 -2.31 -12.75 -3.03
N ALA A 74 -3.46 -12.50 -2.40
CA ALA A 74 -4.59 -11.80 -3.02
C ALA A 74 -4.46 -10.27 -2.90
N ILE A 75 -3.46 -9.77 -2.17
CA ILE A 75 -3.23 -8.34 -1.96
C ILE A 75 -2.08 -7.87 -2.86
N SER A 76 -2.36 -6.88 -3.71
CA SER A 76 -1.30 -6.09 -4.34
C SER A 76 -0.94 -4.93 -3.44
N PHE A 77 0.33 -4.84 -3.06
CA PHE A 77 0.84 -3.85 -2.10
C PHE A 77 1.71 -2.82 -2.82
N GLN A 78 1.25 -1.58 -2.87
CA GLN A 78 1.96 -0.48 -3.53
C GLN A 78 2.69 0.38 -2.48
N SER A 79 3.98 0.63 -2.66
CA SER A 79 4.73 1.56 -1.82
C SER A 79 5.84 2.24 -2.62
N SER A 80 6.17 3.49 -2.28
CA SER A 80 7.34 4.18 -2.84
C SER A 80 8.64 3.79 -2.13
N ASN A 81 8.54 3.19 -0.94
CA ASN A 81 9.67 2.76 -0.13
C ASN A 81 10.07 1.33 -0.49
N ARG A 82 11.28 1.15 -1.04
CA ARG A 82 11.73 -0.16 -1.52
C ARG A 82 11.80 -1.23 -0.41
N TRP A 83 12.16 -0.82 0.81
CA TRP A 83 12.20 -1.66 2.00
C TRP A 83 10.81 -2.14 2.45
N ASP A 84 9.77 -1.33 2.26
CA ASP A 84 8.39 -1.64 2.61
C ASP A 84 7.83 -2.68 1.61
N VAL A 85 8.12 -2.48 0.32
CA VAL A 85 7.81 -3.46 -0.73
C VAL A 85 8.50 -4.80 -0.44
N ALA A 86 9.78 -4.79 -0.06
CA ALA A 86 10.50 -6.02 0.33
C ALA A 86 9.83 -6.73 1.51
N GLY A 87 9.41 -5.97 2.53
CA GLY A 87 8.69 -6.51 3.68
C GLY A 87 7.35 -7.14 3.31
N ALA A 88 6.57 -6.49 2.45
CA ALA A 88 5.30 -7.03 1.95
C ALA A 88 5.50 -8.29 1.09
N VAL A 89 6.50 -8.31 0.21
CA VAL A 89 6.86 -9.49 -0.60
C VAL A 89 7.29 -10.65 0.30
N ARG A 90 8.14 -10.39 1.30
CA ARG A 90 8.54 -11.39 2.29
C ARG A 90 7.36 -11.96 3.07
N PHE A 91 6.35 -11.13 3.34
CA PHE A 91 5.11 -11.56 4.00
C PHE A 91 4.18 -12.39 3.07
N GLY A 92 4.36 -12.30 1.75
CA GLY A 92 3.63 -13.07 0.75
C GLY A 92 2.67 -12.25 -0.13
N MET A 93 2.73 -10.92 -0.07
CA MET A 93 1.93 -10.04 -0.94
C MET A 93 2.56 -9.83 -2.32
N ARG A 94 1.75 -9.44 -3.30
CA ARG A 94 2.25 -8.97 -4.60
C ARG A 94 2.73 -7.52 -4.48
N GLY A 95 4.03 -7.34 -4.20
CA GLY A 95 4.65 -6.02 -4.06
C GLY A 95 4.78 -5.27 -5.40
N VAL A 96 4.38 -3.99 -5.43
CA VAL A 96 4.58 -3.08 -6.56
C VAL A 96 5.34 -1.86 -6.05
N TRP A 97 6.51 -1.61 -6.63
CA TRP A 97 7.35 -0.51 -6.23
C TRP A 97 7.12 0.73 -7.09
N ILE A 98 6.75 1.81 -6.42
CA ILE A 98 6.43 3.08 -7.04
C ILE A 98 7.67 3.99 -6.99
N ASN A 99 8.58 3.83 -7.97
CA ASN A 99 9.91 4.47 -7.99
C ASN A 99 9.93 5.76 -8.83
N ARG A 100 9.45 6.87 -8.26
CA ARG A 100 9.43 8.20 -8.92
C ARG A 100 10.81 8.77 -9.19
N SER A 101 11.76 8.49 -8.31
CA SER A 101 13.06 9.15 -8.26
C SER A 101 14.20 8.27 -8.77
N ASN A 102 13.87 7.18 -9.48
CA ASN A 102 14.83 6.21 -10.02
C ASN A 102 15.87 5.76 -8.98
N GLN A 103 15.40 5.47 -7.76
CA GLN A 103 16.24 4.97 -6.67
C GLN A 103 16.79 3.58 -7.01
N PRO A 104 17.92 3.15 -6.42
CA PRO A 104 18.47 1.81 -6.61
C PRO A 104 17.53 0.71 -6.11
N ASP A 105 17.49 -0.42 -6.83
CA ASP A 105 16.75 -1.61 -6.42
C ASP A 105 17.52 -2.40 -5.35
N GLU A 106 17.25 -2.05 -4.10
CA GLU A 106 17.74 -2.73 -2.90
C GLU A 106 16.84 -3.94 -2.56
N TYR A 107 17.35 -4.99 -1.91
CA TYR A 107 16.61 -6.21 -1.53
C TYR A 107 16.20 -7.16 -2.68
N LYS A 108 17.18 -7.58 -3.49
CA LYS A 108 16.97 -8.45 -4.67
C LYS A 108 16.31 -9.81 -4.34
N GLU A 109 16.54 -10.33 -3.13
CA GLU A 109 15.87 -11.58 -2.67
C GLU A 109 14.35 -11.42 -2.53
N PHE A 110 13.86 -10.19 -2.35
CA PHE A 110 12.45 -9.83 -2.21
C PHE A 110 12.06 -8.82 -3.28
N ALA A 111 12.25 -9.23 -4.54
CA ALA A 111 11.99 -8.41 -5.71
C ALA A 111 10.49 -8.02 -5.82
N PRO A 112 10.18 -6.78 -6.23
CA PRO A 112 8.82 -6.40 -6.54
C PRO A 112 8.33 -7.14 -7.78
N ALA A 113 7.01 -7.35 -7.87
CA ALA A 113 6.39 -7.88 -9.08
C ALA A 113 6.40 -6.87 -10.24
N LEU A 114 6.35 -5.57 -9.92
CA LEU A 114 6.41 -4.46 -10.88
C LEU A 114 7.14 -3.27 -10.28
N ILE A 115 7.86 -2.52 -11.12
CA ILE A 115 8.44 -1.22 -10.79
C ILE A 115 7.80 -0.19 -11.72
N LEU A 116 7.11 0.80 -11.15
CA LEU A 116 6.41 1.83 -11.91
C LEU A 116 6.89 3.22 -11.49
N PRO A 117 7.07 4.16 -12.44
CA PRO A 117 7.48 5.52 -12.12
C PRO A 117 6.32 6.32 -11.48
N SER A 118 5.07 5.96 -11.77
CA SER A 118 3.85 6.64 -11.30
C SER A 118 2.73 5.64 -10.99
N LEU A 119 1.64 6.09 -10.35
CA LEU A 119 0.43 5.26 -10.23
C LEU A 119 -0.38 5.22 -11.52
N GLN A 120 -0.04 6.03 -12.53
CA GLN A 120 -0.79 6.13 -13.78
C GLN A 120 -0.78 4.82 -14.59
N LEU A 121 0.24 3.98 -14.37
CA LEU A 121 0.41 2.68 -15.03
C LEU A 121 -0.07 1.50 -14.16
N LEU A 122 -0.81 1.77 -13.08
CA LEU A 122 -1.48 0.71 -12.33
C LEU A 122 -2.72 0.27 -13.10
N ASP A 123 -2.68 -0.97 -13.58
CA ASP A 123 -3.75 -1.59 -14.35
C ASP A 123 -4.33 -2.80 -13.60
#